data_AF-E6QG15-F1
#
_entry.id   AF-E6QG15-F1
#
_cell.length_a   1.000
_cell.length_b   1.000
_cell.length_c   1.000
_cell.angle_alpha   90.00
_cell.angle_beta   90.00
_cell.angle_gamma   90.00
#
_symmetry.space_group_name_H-M   'P 1'
#
loop_
_entity.id
_entity.type
_entity.pdbx_description
1 polymer ?
#
loop_
_entity_poly.entity_id
_entity_poly.type
_entity_poly.pdbx_seq_one_letter_code
_entity_poly.pdbx_strand_id
1 'polypeptide(L)'
;MLIECKHWNDKVSVEAVRNLIGVAVSEQYLPTGVILATTSKFTPDAKKLKINPTIAISVDLKDYEEILNWIGDYDAIRFTSDEIKRYITAKIASQETLPN
;
A
#
# COMPACT_ATOMS: atom_id res chain seq x y z
N MET A 1 12.20 7.88 -3.04
CA MET A 1 11.08 7.19 -2.36
C MET A 1 10.72 5.95 -3.17
N LEU A 2 10.50 4.83 -2.51
CA LEU A 2 10.14 3.55 -3.14
C LEU A 2 8.73 3.17 -2.68
N ILE A 3 7.87 2.79 -3.62
CA ILE A 3 6.47 2.45 -3.33
C ILE A 3 6.17 1.07 -3.88
N GLU A 4 5.68 0.17 -3.03
CA GLU A 4 5.14 -1.12 -3.44
C GLU A 4 3.62 -1.13 -3.22
N CYS A 5 2.87 -1.47 -4.27
CA CYS A 5 1.42 -1.64 -4.25
C CYS A 5 1.09 -3.10 -4.50
N LYS A 6 0.49 -3.77 -3.53
CA LYS A 6 0.17 -5.20 -3.69
C LYS A 6 -1.07 -5.61 -2.90
N HIS A 7 -1.86 -6.50 -3.49
CA HIS A 7 -3.01 -7.12 -2.86
C HIS A 7 -2.62 -8.50 -2.29
N TRP A 8 -3.08 -8.79 -1.08
CA TRP A 8 -2.95 -10.09 -0.44
C TRP A 8 -4.32 -10.65 -0.08
N ASN A 9 -4.49 -11.98 -0.18
CA ASN A 9 -5.69 -12.64 0.34
C ASN A 9 -5.75 -12.57 1.88
N ASP A 10 -4.58 -12.59 2.53
CA ASP A 10 -4.43 -12.57 3.98
C ASP A 10 -3.87 -11.22 4.50
N LYS A 11 -3.72 -11.13 5.83
CA LYS A 11 -3.06 -9.98 6.44
C LYS A 11 -1.58 -9.93 6.09
N VAL A 12 -1.07 -8.73 5.86
CA VAL A 12 0.33 -8.47 5.53
C VAL A 12 1.19 -8.58 6.78
N SER A 13 2.16 -9.49 6.75
CA SER A 13 3.05 -9.80 7.87
C SER A 13 4.28 -8.86 7.92
N VAL A 14 5.06 -8.99 9.00
CA VAL A 14 6.33 -8.27 9.18
C VAL A 14 7.33 -8.57 8.05
N GLU A 15 7.30 -9.79 7.51
CA GLU A 15 8.23 -10.24 6.47
C GLU A 15 8.10 -9.41 5.19
N ALA A 16 6.87 -9.13 4.75
CA ALA A 16 6.63 -8.29 3.58
C ALA A 16 7.24 -6.88 3.74
N VAL A 17 7.07 -6.28 4.93
CA VAL A 17 7.63 -4.96 5.22
C VAL A 17 9.17 -5.00 5.26
N ARG A 18 9.76 -6.04 5.86
CA ARG A 18 11.22 -6.21 5.91
C ARG A 18 11.82 -6.44 4.54
N ASN A 19 11.16 -7.20 3.68
CA ASN A 19 11.63 -7.45 2.32
C ASN A 19 11.71 -6.14 1.54
N LEU A 20 10.68 -5.28 1.64
CA LEU A 20 10.69 -3.97 1.00
C LEU A 20 11.81 -3.05 1.52
N ILE A 21 12.03 -3.04 2.82
CA ILE A 21 13.16 -2.30 3.43
C ILE A 21 14.49 -2.87 2.92
N GLY A 22 14.61 -4.19 2.81
CA GLY A 22 15.78 -4.88 2.27
C GLY A 22 16.10 -4.45 0.84
N VAL A 23 15.09 -4.35 -0.02
CA VAL A 23 15.23 -3.80 -1.37
C VAL A 23 15.72 -2.35 -1.30
N ALA A 24 15.06 -1.51 -0.50
CA ALA A 24 15.41 -0.10 -0.39
C ALA A 24 16.85 0.16 0.08
N VAL A 25 17.39 -0.65 1.01
CA VAL A 25 18.79 -0.52 1.45
C VAL A 25 19.80 -1.09 0.45
N SER A 26 19.34 -1.89 -0.51
CA SER A 26 20.19 -2.47 -1.57
C SER A 26 20.31 -1.57 -2.81
N GLU A 27 19.49 -0.52 -2.91
CA GLU A 27 19.53 0.45 -4.00
C GLU A 27 20.86 1.23 -4.02
N GLN A 28 21.30 1.64 -5.21
CA GLN A 28 22.53 2.44 -5.39
C GLN A 28 22.50 3.74 -4.57
N TYR A 29 21.31 4.33 -4.44
CA TYR A 29 21.06 5.51 -3.63
C TYR A 29 19.96 5.21 -2.62
N LEU A 30 20.22 5.50 -1.35
CA LEU A 30 19.26 5.25 -0.27
C LEU A 30 17.99 6.09 -0.51
N PRO A 31 16.81 5.48 -0.65
CA PRO A 31 15.58 6.25 -0.81
C PRO A 31 15.24 6.94 0.51
N THR A 32 14.65 8.14 0.41
CA THR A 32 14.17 8.91 1.56
C THR A 32 13.12 8.18 2.40
N GLY A 33 12.39 7.26 1.79
CA GLY A 33 11.33 6.49 2.43
C GLY A 33 10.83 5.35 1.57
N VAL A 34 10.12 4.41 2.20
CA VAL A 34 9.36 3.34 1.55
C VAL A 34 7.89 3.42 1.96
N ILE A 35 7.01 3.17 1.00
CA ILE A 35 5.57 3.03 1.24
C ILE A 35 5.15 1.63 0.80
N LEU A 36 4.50 0.88 1.69
CA LEU A 36 3.81 -0.36 1.34
C LEU A 36 2.30 -0.12 1.37
N ALA A 37 1.70 -0.08 0.20
CA ALA A 37 0.26 0.12 0.02
C ALA A 37 -0.44 -1.19 -0.33
N THR A 38 -1.54 -1.47 0.36
CA THR A 38 -2.32 -2.69 0.16
C THR A 38 -3.80 -2.48 0.39
N THR A 39 -4.63 -3.17 -0.39
CA THR A 39 -6.07 -3.28 -0.14
C THR A 39 -6.42 -4.34 0.90
N SER A 40 -5.41 -4.99 1.49
CA SER A 40 -5.54 -5.93 2.62
C SER A 40 -5.32 -5.19 3.95
N LYS A 41 -5.14 -5.91 5.07
CA LYS A 41 -4.81 -5.32 6.39
C LYS A 41 -3.44 -5.77 6.87
N PHE A 42 -2.69 -4.92 7.57
CA PHE A 42 -1.45 -5.32 8.24
C PHE A 42 -1.74 -6.11 9.52
N THR A 43 -0.84 -7.02 9.89
CA THR A 43 -0.84 -7.59 11.24
C THR A 43 -0.45 -6.53 12.28
N PRO A 44 -0.86 -6.68 13.55
CA PRO A 44 -0.43 -5.77 14.61
C PRO A 44 1.10 -5.65 14.74
N ASP A 45 1.81 -6.75 14.51
CA ASP A 45 3.27 -6.78 14.57
C ASP A 45 3.91 -6.05 13.39
N ALA A 46 3.32 -6.14 12.19
CA ALA A 46 3.77 -5.38 11.04
C ALA A 46 3.62 -3.86 11.28
N LYS A 47 2.50 -3.42 11.86
CA LYS A 47 2.29 -2.00 12.24
C LYS A 47 3.24 -1.51 13.33
N LYS A 48 3.72 -2.41 14.19
CA LYS A 48 4.64 -2.10 15.29
C LYS A 48 6.11 -2.33 14.92
N LEU A 49 6.41 -2.70 13.68
CA LEU A 49 7.77 -2.99 13.25
C LEU A 49 8.64 -1.74 13.48
N LYS A 50 9.64 -1.90 14.35
CA LYS A 50 10.67 -0.89 14.56
C LYS A 50 11.85 -1.21 13.66
N ILE A 51 12.35 -0.19 12.99
CA ILE A 51 13.51 -0.29 12.12
C ILE A 51 14.72 0.16 12.91
N ASN A 52 15.89 -0.37 12.56
CA ASN A 52 17.13 0.06 13.16
C ASN A 52 17.29 1.58 12.96
N PRO A 53 17.44 2.37 14.05
CA PRO A 53 17.54 3.82 13.95
C PRO A 53 18.77 4.31 13.16
N THR A 54 19.75 3.45 12.86
CA THR A 54 20.88 3.80 11.99
C THR A 54 20.51 3.84 10.50
N ILE A 55 19.34 3.32 10.11
CA ILE A 55 18.83 3.34 8.75
C ILE A 55 17.99 4.61 8.58
N ALA A 56 18.50 5.57 7.81
CA ALA A 56 17.83 6.85 7.56
C ALA A 56 16.75 6.74 6.46
N ILE A 57 15.77 5.85 6.64
CA ILE A 57 14.63 5.65 5.74
C ILE A 57 13.33 5.76 6.55
N SER A 58 12.37 6.56 6.09
CA SER A 58 11.01 6.55 6.64
C SER A 58 10.19 5.38 6.10
N VAL A 59 9.33 4.79 6.92
CA VAL A 59 8.47 3.67 6.49
C VAL A 59 7.02 3.98 6.79
N ASP A 60 6.23 3.96 5.72
CA ASP A 60 4.80 4.21 5.76
C ASP A 60 4.06 2.94 5.29
N LEU A 61 3.13 2.48 6.12
CA LEU A 61 2.25 1.37 5.81
C LEU A 61 0.87 1.95 5.50
N LYS A 62 0.24 1.49 4.43
CA LYS A 62 -1.07 1.98 3.97
C LYS A 62 -1.98 0.81 3.65
N ASP A 63 -2.79 0.41 4.62
CA ASP A 63 -3.80 -0.62 4.42
C ASP A 63 -5.08 -0.06 3.79
N TYR A 64 -6.07 -0.94 3.58
CA TYR A 64 -7.35 -0.60 2.99
C TYR A 64 -7.99 0.67 3.58
N GLU A 65 -8.01 0.81 4.91
CA GLU A 65 -8.68 1.95 5.55
C GLU A 65 -7.88 3.24 5.32
N GLU A 66 -6.54 3.15 5.36
CA GLU A 66 -5.65 4.28 5.10
C GLU A 66 -5.72 4.74 3.65
N ILE A 67 -5.85 3.81 2.71
CA ILE A 67 -6.05 4.12 1.28
C ILE A 67 -7.40 4.79 1.07
N LEU A 68 -8.47 4.30 1.69
CA LEU A 68 -9.78 4.94 1.60
C LEU A 68 -9.76 6.36 2.19
N ASN A 69 -9.09 6.55 3.33
CA ASN A 69 -8.93 7.87 3.92
C ASN A 69 -8.14 8.79 2.98
N TRP A 70 -7.04 8.33 2.39
CA TRP A 70 -6.30 9.10 1.39
C TRP A 70 -7.14 9.48 0.18
N ILE A 71 -7.98 8.58 -0.33
CA ILE A 71 -8.88 8.88 -1.44
C ILE A 71 -9.94 9.90 -1.00
N GLY A 72 -10.49 9.78 0.22
CA GLY A 72 -11.48 10.69 0.77
C GLY A 72 -10.93 12.09 1.07
N ASP A 73 -9.68 12.17 1.55
CA ASP A 73 -8.95 13.41 1.80
C ASP A 73 -8.52 14.10 0.50
N TYR A 74 -8.47 13.35 -0.61
CA TYR A 74 -8.15 13.89 -1.92
C TYR A 74 -9.35 14.66 -2.50
N ASP A 75 -9.44 15.93 -2.11
CA ASP A 75 -10.48 16.92 -2.48
C ASP A 75 -10.60 17.16 -4.01
N ALA A 76 -9.80 16.50 -4.84
CA ALA A 76 -9.86 16.54 -6.30
C ALA A 76 -10.88 15.56 -6.91
N ILE A 77 -11.41 14.63 -6.11
CA ILE A 77 -12.41 13.66 -6.56
C ILE A 77 -13.60 13.73 -5.61
N ARG A 78 -14.61 14.52 -5.98
CA ARG A 78 -15.94 14.53 -5.34
C ARG A 78 -16.70 13.22 -5.63
N PHE A 79 -16.13 12.08 -5.27
CA PHE A 79 -16.83 10.82 -5.27
C PHE A 79 -17.06 10.40 -3.82
N THR A 80 -18.32 10.25 -3.47
CA THR A 80 -18.76 9.52 -2.30
C THR A 80 -18.19 8.10 -2.32
N SER A 81 -18.06 7.47 -1.14
CA SER A 81 -17.60 6.07 -1.03
C SER A 81 -18.40 5.11 -1.93
N ASP A 82 -19.67 5.41 -2.21
CA ASP A 82 -20.52 4.63 -3.11
C ASP A 82 -20.23 4.85 -4.60
N GLU A 83 -19.78 6.05 -4.98
CA GLU A 83 -19.29 6.32 -6.35
C GLU A 83 -17.95 5.65 -6.60
N ILE A 84 -17.05 5.67 -5.61
CA ILE A 84 -15.78 4.93 -5.67
C ILE A 84 -16.05 3.42 -5.82
N LYS A 85 -16.93 2.85 -4.99
CA LYS A 85 -17.30 1.43 -5.09
C LYS A 85 -17.87 1.09 -6.46
N ARG A 86 -18.83 1.89 -6.97
CA ARG A 86 -19.42 1.67 -8.30
C ARG A 86 -18.37 1.72 -9.41
N TYR A 87 -17.47 2.71 -9.37
CA TYR A 87 -16.39 2.82 -10.36
C TYR A 87 -15.47 1.60 -10.34
N ILE A 88 -15.05 1.16 -9.14
CA ILE A 88 -14.19 -0.02 -8.98
C ILE A 88 -14.91 -1.27 -9.49
N THR A 89 -16.16 -1.50 -9.11
CA THR A 89 -16.96 -2.65 -9.55
C THR A 89 -17.12 -2.69 -11.07
N ALA A 90 -17.45 -1.54 -11.69
CA ALA A 90 -17.57 -1.45 -13.15
C ALA A 90 -16.25 -1.73 -13.85
N LYS A 91 -15.12 -1.26 -13.29
CA LYS A 91 -13.80 -1.46 -13.88
C LYS A 91 -13.35 -2.92 -13.80
N ILE A 92 -13.60 -3.59 -12.67
CA ILE A 92 -13.32 -5.03 -12.51
C ILE A 92 -14.12 -5.85 -13.52
N ALA A 93 -15.43 -5.61 -13.62
CA ALA A 93 -16.29 -6.31 -14.58
C ALA A 93 -15.85 -6.10 -16.04
N SER A 94 -15.29 -4.94 -16.37
CA SER A 94 -14.75 -4.69 -17.72
C SER A 94 -13.44 -5.43 -18.03
N GLN A 95 -12.64 -5.78 -17.02
CA GLN A 95 -11.38 -6.51 -17.23
C GLN A 95 -11.57 -8.02 -17.40
N GLU A 96 -12.67 -8.58 -16.89
CA GLU A 96 -13.03 -10.00 -17.07
C GLU A 96 -13.59 -10.33 -18.47
N THR A 97 -13.76 -9.32 -19.35
CA THR A 97 -14.33 -9.49 -20.70
C THR A 97 -13.30 -9.52 -21.84
N LEU A 98 -12.00 -9.43 -21.53
CA LEU A 98 -10.95 -9.64 -22.52
C LEU A 98 -10.67 -11.14 -22.67
N PRO A 99 -10.87 -11.74 -23.86
CA PRO A 99 -10.51 -13.13 -24.08
C PRO A 99 -8.98 -13.30 -24.03
N ASN A 100 -8.53 -14.44 -23.48
CA ASN A 100 -7.15 -14.91 -23.58
C ASN A 100 -6.70 -15.06 -25.03
#